data_AF-A0A2D6NWI6-F1
#
_entry.id   AF-A0A2D6NWI6-F1
#
_cell.length_a   1.000
_cell.length_b   1.000
_cell.length_c   1.000
_cell.angle_alpha   90.00
_cell.angle_beta   90.00
_cell.angle_gamma   90.00
#
_symmetry.space_group_name_H-M   'P 1'
#
loop_
_entity.id
_entity.type
_entity.pdbx_description
1 polymer ?
#
loop_
_entity_poly.entity_id
_entity_poly.type
_entity_poly.pdbx_seq_one_letter_code
_entity_poly.pdbx_strand_id
1 'polypeptide(L)'
;MIPIESFFDSRKINQIWPKVVCNNKDFTGQIEQRKKLRESLENVITLLPRPDIRLDMALNQSYITAEQATKLYKSLGNLLDNQDYRRIIFYLPFEFLPNRQCNYTDKELQKASERFFQTYMQAWQELLTVHDVRANFIDGDVLEIEHRNKDLPRVVKAVHLTPKLVEKNWLMVKDVIMLLEKNTDQILKNSIADTLPVLADLGLLVNQDIQLMQESSDWLVRNMARIIVSNIEHKNKKAKTLKEITFSSIQKELNENFFNINAIEYGQITEKREKWLKQDKKKKVIQILAQDMSKAIINSRLTNDEVKIFFNAESVAIQQVLIEGIRMAIESVAVSDIKASKALYARYQEILLMLWKNHDSKIREVLSKTFRRFHVLGIVHSQQLEELDIIFPYLAGPFSKNLELIKQEMNDTQKMASAIELNLELAQLTYPVVLVFGSCVKGYGEQSADIDIAVFVRPGISFESRPRLQSLLKKTFAHPKIGDNIIEFWLEKKKGYLGVRDFNLPDAALGESYWTHVLFGADWQGNRKVIYELYEKLLVPYMHKTNNARGLYLEELERDALQYRLMHKGYERFFPAFGGINTPHADAIDSHSMFWDSGYRELATKLFANKVFLPKISKQ
;
A
#
# COMPACT_ATOMS: atom_id res chain seq x y z
N MET A 1 5.53 -11.78 19.28
CA MET A 1 4.13 -12.17 19.00
C MET A 1 3.38 -10.99 18.41
N ILE A 2 2.63 -11.16 17.30
CA ILE A 2 1.84 -10.06 16.70
C ILE A 2 0.36 -10.13 17.13
N PRO A 3 -0.17 -9.16 17.90
CA PRO A 3 -1.53 -9.21 18.45
C PRO A 3 -2.61 -9.41 17.39
N ILE A 4 -2.63 -8.61 16.32
CA ILE A 4 -3.71 -8.67 15.33
C ILE A 4 -3.78 -10.01 14.58
N GLU A 5 -2.66 -10.71 14.45
CA GLU A 5 -2.62 -12.03 13.81
C GLU A 5 -3.21 -13.12 14.70
N SER A 6 -3.14 -12.94 16.02
CA SER A 6 -3.70 -13.92 16.96
C SER A 6 -5.21 -14.05 16.86
N PHE A 7 -5.92 -13.03 16.37
CA PHE A 7 -7.37 -13.09 16.14
C PHE A 7 -7.78 -14.19 15.17
N PHE A 8 -6.88 -14.59 14.26
CA PHE A 8 -7.19 -15.54 13.20
C PHE A 8 -6.60 -16.93 13.44
N ASP A 9 -6.03 -17.18 14.62
CA ASP A 9 -5.53 -18.48 15.04
C ASP A 9 -6.22 -18.87 16.34
N SER A 10 -7.19 -19.80 16.24
CA SER A 10 -8.02 -20.24 17.37
C SER A 10 -7.22 -20.86 18.52
N ARG A 11 -6.01 -21.37 18.24
CA ARG A 11 -5.12 -21.88 19.30
C ARG A 11 -4.46 -20.72 20.03
N LYS A 12 -4.00 -19.70 19.28
CA LYS A 12 -3.34 -18.51 19.84
C LYS A 12 -4.32 -17.59 20.56
N ILE A 13 -5.55 -17.43 20.07
CA ILE A 13 -6.52 -16.48 20.66
C ILE A 13 -6.77 -16.77 22.15
N ASN A 14 -6.96 -18.06 22.50
CA ASN A 14 -7.20 -18.52 23.87
C ASN A 14 -5.95 -18.52 24.75
N GLN A 15 -4.76 -18.46 24.16
CA GLN A 15 -3.49 -18.41 24.88
C GLN A 15 -3.09 -16.96 25.23
N ILE A 16 -3.60 -16.01 24.47
CA ILE A 16 -3.10 -14.64 24.41
C ILE A 16 -4.08 -13.65 25.03
N TRP A 17 -5.37 -13.81 24.75
CA TRP A 17 -6.38 -12.87 25.18
C TRP A 17 -7.05 -13.33 26.47
N PRO A 18 -7.45 -12.38 27.35
CA PRO A 18 -8.18 -12.70 28.57
C PRO A 18 -9.46 -13.47 28.29
N LYS A 19 -9.84 -14.40 29.19
CA LYS A 19 -11.07 -15.19 29.06
C LYS A 19 -12.32 -14.35 28.85
N VAL A 20 -12.39 -13.16 29.48
CA VAL A 20 -13.52 -12.23 29.31
C VAL A 20 -13.68 -11.75 27.85
N VAL A 21 -12.57 -11.57 27.12
CA VAL A 21 -12.58 -11.22 25.70
C VAL A 21 -12.95 -12.43 24.86
N CYS A 22 -12.29 -13.57 25.08
CA CYS A 22 -12.54 -14.80 24.31
C CYS A 22 -13.96 -15.34 24.46
N ASN A 23 -14.59 -15.14 25.62
CA ASN A 23 -15.97 -15.55 25.88
C ASN A 23 -17.01 -14.52 25.41
N ASN A 24 -16.60 -13.35 24.94
CA ASN A 24 -17.52 -12.34 24.43
C ASN A 24 -18.10 -12.77 23.06
N LYS A 25 -19.43 -12.82 22.95
CA LYS A 25 -20.12 -13.25 21.72
C LYS A 25 -19.92 -12.29 20.54
N ASP A 26 -19.85 -10.98 20.81
CA ASP A 26 -19.61 -9.98 19.75
C ASP A 26 -18.20 -10.12 19.20
N PHE A 27 -17.21 -10.34 20.08
CA PHE A 27 -15.83 -10.60 19.70
C PHE A 27 -15.74 -11.81 18.77
N THR A 28 -16.19 -12.97 19.25
CA THR A 28 -16.12 -14.24 18.51
C THR A 28 -16.92 -14.20 17.20
N GLY A 29 -18.10 -13.58 17.19
CA GLY A 29 -18.89 -13.37 15.99
C GLY A 29 -18.18 -12.53 14.92
N GLN A 30 -17.53 -11.42 15.32
CA GLN A 30 -16.75 -10.59 14.41
C GLN A 30 -15.50 -11.31 13.87
N ILE A 31 -14.80 -12.08 14.71
CA ILE A 31 -13.66 -12.91 14.27
C ILE A 31 -14.12 -13.89 13.18
N GLU A 32 -15.22 -14.60 13.41
CA GLU A 32 -15.73 -15.60 12.48
C GLU A 32 -16.19 -14.97 11.15
N GLN A 33 -16.89 -13.84 11.21
CA GLN A 33 -17.24 -13.08 10.01
C GLN A 33 -16.01 -12.66 9.21
N ARG A 34 -14.96 -12.19 9.91
CA ARG A 34 -13.71 -11.77 9.26
C ARG A 34 -12.97 -12.95 8.65
N LYS A 35 -12.95 -14.11 9.32
CA LYS A 35 -12.38 -15.36 8.80
C LYS A 35 -13.11 -15.82 7.53
N LYS A 36 -14.45 -15.82 7.52
CA LYS A 36 -15.26 -16.16 6.33
C LYS A 36 -14.96 -15.26 5.13
N LEU A 37 -14.79 -13.95 5.38
CA LEU A 37 -14.40 -13.01 4.33
C LEU A 37 -13.02 -13.37 3.76
N ARG A 38 -12.03 -13.62 4.62
CA ARG A 38 -10.68 -14.01 4.20
C ARG A 38 -10.71 -15.27 3.35
N GLU A 39 -11.39 -16.31 3.81
CA GLU A 39 -11.52 -17.57 3.08
C GLU A 39 -12.21 -17.37 1.73
N SER A 40 -13.27 -16.57 1.68
CA SER A 40 -13.97 -16.26 0.42
C SER A 40 -13.08 -15.48 -0.56
N LEU A 41 -12.25 -14.55 -0.07
CA LEU A 41 -11.27 -13.83 -0.89
C LEU A 41 -10.19 -14.78 -1.43
N GLU A 42 -9.56 -15.58 -0.58
CA GLU A 42 -8.53 -16.53 -0.99
C GLU A 42 -9.05 -17.56 -2.01
N ASN A 43 -10.26 -18.09 -1.78
CA ASN A 43 -10.90 -19.08 -2.65
C ASN A 43 -11.19 -18.54 -4.06
N VAL A 44 -11.27 -17.22 -4.24
CA VAL A 44 -11.42 -16.61 -5.57
C VAL A 44 -10.06 -16.21 -6.12
N ILE A 45 -9.29 -15.44 -5.36
CA ILE A 45 -8.01 -14.85 -5.79
C ILE A 45 -7.00 -15.91 -6.23
N THR A 46 -6.83 -16.98 -5.45
CA THR A 46 -5.83 -18.02 -5.76
C THR A 46 -6.15 -18.83 -7.01
N LEU A 47 -7.40 -18.79 -7.48
CA LEU A 47 -7.85 -19.47 -8.70
C LEU A 47 -7.80 -18.59 -9.94
N LEU A 48 -7.60 -17.27 -9.78
CA LEU A 48 -7.46 -16.36 -10.91
C LEU A 48 -6.03 -16.43 -11.47
N PRO A 49 -5.84 -16.71 -12.77
CA PRO A 49 -4.51 -16.68 -13.38
C PRO A 49 -3.81 -15.32 -13.31
N ARG A 50 -4.61 -14.24 -13.28
CA ARG A 50 -4.14 -12.86 -13.20
C ARG A 50 -5.16 -11.99 -12.45
N PRO A 51 -4.73 -10.91 -11.78
CA PRO A 51 -5.61 -10.05 -10.98
C PRO A 51 -6.52 -9.15 -11.83
N ASP A 52 -6.24 -8.97 -13.13
CA ASP A 52 -7.02 -8.15 -14.06
C ASP A 52 -8.20 -8.91 -14.71
N ILE A 53 -8.42 -10.17 -14.34
CA ILE A 53 -9.54 -10.98 -14.84
C ILE A 53 -10.81 -10.65 -14.07
N ARG A 54 -11.84 -10.19 -14.79
CA ARG A 54 -13.16 -9.91 -14.22
C ARG A 54 -13.86 -11.17 -13.73
N LEU A 55 -14.65 -11.06 -12.66
CA LEU A 55 -15.35 -12.24 -12.08
C LEU A 55 -16.34 -12.90 -13.05
N ASP A 56 -17.01 -12.14 -13.91
CA ASP A 56 -17.91 -12.70 -14.93
C ASP A 56 -17.14 -13.50 -15.99
N MET A 57 -15.96 -13.02 -16.39
CA MET A 57 -15.05 -13.78 -17.25
C MET A 57 -14.52 -15.03 -16.56
N ALA A 58 -14.15 -14.94 -15.28
CA ALA A 58 -13.67 -16.07 -14.49
C ALA A 58 -14.73 -17.17 -14.33
N LEU A 59 -16.00 -16.80 -14.15
CA LEU A 59 -17.14 -17.73 -14.15
C LEU A 59 -17.30 -18.41 -15.51
N ASN A 60 -17.29 -17.63 -16.60
CA ASN A 60 -17.44 -18.16 -17.96
C ASN A 60 -16.29 -19.10 -18.35
N GLN A 61 -15.07 -18.82 -17.89
CA GLN A 61 -13.88 -19.65 -18.11
C GLN A 61 -13.72 -20.77 -17.08
N SER A 62 -14.68 -20.93 -16.15
CA SER A 62 -14.68 -21.95 -15.10
C SER A 62 -13.45 -21.91 -14.16
N TYR A 63 -12.80 -20.75 -14.01
CA TYR A 63 -11.77 -20.57 -12.97
C TYR A 63 -12.38 -20.57 -11.57
N ILE A 64 -13.61 -20.07 -11.45
CA ILE A 64 -14.39 -20.06 -10.21
C ILE A 64 -15.81 -20.53 -10.47
N THR A 65 -16.50 -20.96 -9.42
CA THR A 65 -17.91 -21.38 -9.45
C THR A 65 -18.85 -20.25 -9.02
N ALA A 66 -20.13 -20.35 -9.41
CA ALA A 66 -21.17 -19.42 -8.96
C ALA A 66 -21.31 -19.41 -7.43
N GLU A 67 -21.08 -20.55 -6.76
CA GLU A 67 -21.09 -20.65 -5.30
C GLU A 67 -19.94 -19.83 -4.67
N GLN A 68 -18.73 -19.91 -5.22
CA GLN A 68 -17.58 -19.15 -4.74
C GLN A 68 -17.82 -17.63 -4.88
N ALA A 69 -18.29 -17.19 -6.05
CA ALA A 69 -18.65 -15.79 -6.28
C ALA A 69 -19.78 -15.31 -5.34
N THR A 70 -20.79 -16.15 -5.11
CA THR A 70 -21.90 -15.87 -4.18
C THR A 70 -21.39 -15.68 -2.76
N LYS A 71 -20.51 -16.55 -2.27
CA LYS A 71 -19.90 -16.44 -0.93
C LYS A 71 -19.06 -15.19 -0.79
N LEU A 72 -18.30 -14.83 -1.83
CA LEU A 72 -17.52 -13.59 -1.86
C LEU A 72 -18.43 -12.35 -1.75
N TYR A 73 -19.44 -12.23 -2.61
CA TYR A 73 -20.36 -11.08 -2.57
C TYR A 73 -21.14 -10.98 -1.26
N LYS A 74 -21.62 -12.12 -0.71
CA LYS A 74 -22.28 -12.13 0.60
C LYS A 74 -21.33 -11.64 1.70
N SER A 75 -20.07 -12.10 1.70
CA SER A 75 -19.08 -11.71 2.71
C SER A 75 -18.66 -10.24 2.60
N LEU A 76 -18.48 -9.72 1.39
CA LEU A 76 -18.17 -8.32 1.15
C LEU A 76 -19.33 -7.41 1.52
N GLY A 77 -20.57 -7.76 1.13
CA GLY A 77 -21.76 -7.00 1.51
C GLY A 77 -21.95 -6.94 3.02
N ASN A 78 -21.81 -8.09 3.71
CA ASN A 78 -21.88 -8.13 5.18
C ASN A 78 -20.81 -7.24 5.86
N LEU A 79 -19.63 -7.10 5.26
CA LEU A 79 -18.61 -6.21 5.80
C LEU A 79 -19.00 -4.74 5.60
N LEU A 80 -19.49 -4.38 4.41
CA LEU A 80 -19.87 -3.01 4.05
C LEU A 80 -21.06 -2.48 4.84
N ASP A 81 -21.94 -3.37 5.32
CA ASP A 81 -23.00 -3.03 6.27
C ASP A 81 -22.46 -2.42 7.57
N ASN A 82 -21.19 -2.66 7.91
CA ASN A 82 -20.53 -2.05 9.05
C ASN A 82 -19.80 -0.76 8.66
N GLN A 83 -20.23 0.35 9.24
CA GLN A 83 -19.73 1.70 8.94
C GLN A 83 -18.22 1.85 9.10
N ASP A 84 -17.64 1.14 10.07
CA ASP A 84 -16.20 1.14 10.35
C ASP A 84 -15.33 0.65 9.18
N TYR A 85 -15.90 -0.17 8.30
CA TYR A 85 -15.14 -0.91 7.28
C TYR A 85 -15.52 -0.52 5.84
N ARG A 86 -16.33 0.52 5.66
CA ARG A 86 -16.77 1.03 4.35
C ARG A 86 -15.61 1.45 3.45
N ARG A 87 -14.50 1.90 4.04
CA ARG A 87 -13.27 2.28 3.32
C ARG A 87 -12.64 1.13 2.52
N ILE A 88 -13.05 -0.13 2.74
CA ILE A 88 -12.62 -1.24 1.88
C ILE A 88 -12.91 -1.00 0.40
N ILE A 89 -13.94 -0.23 0.04
CA ILE A 89 -14.28 0.05 -1.37
C ILE A 89 -13.14 0.72 -2.15
N PHE A 90 -12.25 1.47 -1.47
CA PHE A 90 -11.07 2.05 -2.11
C PHE A 90 -10.13 0.98 -2.66
N TYR A 91 -10.09 -0.18 -2.02
CA TYR A 91 -9.14 -1.25 -2.29
C TYR A 91 -9.74 -2.42 -3.06
N LEU A 92 -11.07 -2.60 -3.10
CA LEU A 92 -11.70 -3.74 -3.81
C LEU A 92 -11.39 -3.74 -5.31
N PRO A 93 -10.80 -4.80 -5.91
CA PRO A 93 -10.53 -4.88 -7.34
C PRO A 93 -11.73 -4.46 -8.20
N PHE A 94 -11.50 -3.68 -9.26
CA PHE A 94 -12.59 -3.23 -10.14
C PHE A 94 -13.19 -4.41 -10.93
N GLU A 95 -12.39 -5.45 -11.08
CA GLU A 95 -12.68 -6.76 -11.63
C GLU A 95 -13.73 -7.50 -10.81
N PHE A 96 -13.83 -7.21 -9.51
CA PHE A 96 -14.84 -7.78 -8.63
C PHE A 96 -16.19 -7.08 -8.76
N LEU A 97 -16.22 -5.85 -9.31
CA LEU A 97 -17.47 -5.13 -9.52
C LEU A 97 -18.22 -5.71 -10.73
N PRO A 98 -19.40 -6.32 -10.52
CA PRO A 98 -20.22 -6.82 -11.62
C PRO A 98 -20.73 -5.65 -12.46
N ASN A 99 -20.80 -5.82 -13.79
CA ASN A 99 -21.52 -4.85 -14.61
C ASN A 99 -23.00 -4.86 -14.20
N ARG A 100 -23.65 -3.70 -14.09
CA ARG A 100 -25.08 -3.62 -13.72
C ARG A 100 -26.00 -4.37 -14.69
N GLN A 101 -25.57 -4.54 -15.94
CA GLN A 101 -26.30 -5.29 -16.96
C GLN A 101 -26.02 -6.80 -16.93
N CYS A 102 -25.15 -7.27 -16.03
CA CYS A 102 -24.86 -8.69 -15.89
C CYS A 102 -26.06 -9.42 -15.30
N ASN A 103 -26.58 -10.39 -16.05
CA ASN A 103 -27.67 -11.25 -15.62
C ASN A 103 -27.10 -12.66 -15.39
N TYR A 104 -26.94 -13.03 -14.12
CA TYR A 104 -26.49 -14.37 -13.76
C TYR A 104 -27.65 -15.37 -13.89
N THR A 105 -27.36 -16.55 -14.45
CA THR A 105 -28.33 -17.65 -14.51
C THR A 105 -28.63 -18.22 -13.13
N ASP A 106 -27.64 -18.18 -12.23
CA ASP A 106 -27.79 -18.54 -10.83
C ASP A 106 -28.49 -17.42 -10.03
N LYS A 107 -29.66 -17.73 -9.47
CA LYS A 107 -30.49 -16.77 -8.73
C LYS A 107 -29.87 -16.30 -7.42
N GLU A 108 -29.11 -17.16 -6.73
CA GLU A 108 -28.46 -16.80 -5.48
C GLU A 108 -27.27 -15.87 -5.73
N LEU A 109 -26.53 -16.12 -6.81
CA LEU A 109 -25.46 -15.24 -7.26
C LEU A 109 -26.01 -13.87 -7.66
N GLN A 110 -27.09 -13.84 -8.45
CA GLN A 110 -27.77 -12.59 -8.83
C GLN A 110 -28.16 -11.76 -7.60
N LYS A 111 -28.86 -12.39 -6.64
CA LYS A 111 -29.30 -11.74 -5.39
C LYS A 111 -28.12 -11.25 -4.55
N ALA A 112 -27.05 -12.03 -4.44
CA ALA A 112 -25.85 -11.64 -3.70
C ALA A 112 -25.13 -10.45 -4.35
N SER A 113 -25.02 -10.47 -5.68
CA SER A 113 -24.44 -9.40 -6.50
C SER A 113 -25.23 -8.09 -6.36
N GLU A 114 -26.57 -8.14 -6.42
CA GLU A 114 -27.44 -6.97 -6.23
C GLU A 114 -27.32 -6.36 -4.83
N ARG A 115 -27.31 -7.19 -3.78
CA ARG A 115 -27.07 -6.71 -2.41
C ARG A 115 -25.69 -6.08 -2.27
N PHE A 116 -24.65 -6.70 -2.84
CA PHE A 116 -23.30 -6.14 -2.81
C PHE A 116 -23.25 -4.78 -3.52
N PHE A 117 -23.88 -4.65 -4.69
CA PHE A 117 -24.02 -3.36 -5.38
C PHE A 117 -24.66 -2.29 -4.50
N GLN A 118 -25.81 -2.58 -3.88
CA GLN A 118 -26.52 -1.63 -3.01
C GLN A 118 -25.65 -1.17 -1.84
N THR A 119 -25.04 -2.11 -1.12
CA THR A 119 -24.19 -1.83 0.05
C THR A 119 -22.92 -1.08 -0.34
N TYR A 120 -22.31 -1.40 -1.49
CA TYR A 120 -21.17 -0.65 -2.02
C TYR A 120 -21.55 0.78 -2.36
N MET A 121 -22.65 1.00 -3.09
CA MET A 121 -23.06 2.34 -3.49
C MET A 121 -23.46 3.21 -2.29
N GLN A 122 -24.07 2.61 -1.25
CA GLN A 122 -24.31 3.29 0.01
C GLN A 122 -22.98 3.72 0.67
N ALA A 123 -22.01 2.80 0.78
CA ALA A 123 -20.69 3.11 1.33
C ALA A 123 -19.98 4.22 0.52
N TRP A 124 -20.07 4.17 -0.82
CA TRP A 124 -19.52 5.20 -1.69
C TRP A 124 -20.13 6.58 -1.41
N GLN A 125 -21.47 6.66 -1.30
CA GLN A 125 -22.17 7.92 -1.01
C GLN A 125 -21.75 8.52 0.34
N GLU A 126 -21.63 7.69 1.38
CA GLU A 126 -21.26 8.18 2.71
C GLU A 126 -19.80 8.66 2.76
N LEU A 127 -18.91 7.99 2.01
CA LEU A 127 -17.51 8.39 1.88
C LEU A 127 -17.32 9.65 1.02
N LEU A 128 -18.36 10.19 0.37
CA LEU A 128 -18.27 11.50 -0.30
C LEU A 128 -18.01 12.65 0.68
N THR A 129 -18.24 12.45 1.97
CA THR A 129 -18.03 13.45 3.02
C THR A 129 -16.63 13.37 3.67
N VAL A 130 -15.79 12.41 3.25
CA VAL A 130 -14.49 12.15 3.87
C VAL A 130 -13.38 12.82 3.05
N HIS A 131 -12.55 13.63 3.71
CA HIS A 131 -11.43 14.34 3.11
C HIS A 131 -10.11 13.67 3.44
N ASP A 132 -9.62 12.85 2.52
CA ASP A 132 -8.35 12.16 2.68
C ASP A 132 -7.18 13.02 2.21
N VAL A 133 -6.00 12.82 2.82
CA VAL A 133 -4.74 13.35 2.30
C VAL A 133 -4.43 12.67 0.96
N ARG A 134 -4.26 13.45 -0.11
CA ARG A 134 -4.07 12.94 -1.48
C ARG A 134 -2.85 12.03 -1.60
N ALA A 135 -1.76 12.38 -0.90
CA ALA A 135 -0.51 11.61 -0.89
C ALA A 135 -0.69 10.16 -0.42
N ASN A 136 -1.68 9.85 0.43
CA ASN A 136 -2.01 8.47 0.84
C ASN A 136 -2.28 7.52 -0.34
N PHE A 137 -2.70 8.06 -1.50
CA PHE A 137 -3.08 7.29 -2.68
C PHE A 137 -2.19 7.56 -3.91
N ILE A 138 -1.18 8.42 -3.79
CA ILE A 138 -0.21 8.71 -4.85
C ILE A 138 1.07 7.92 -4.59
N ASP A 139 1.73 8.23 -3.48
CA ASP A 139 3.06 7.73 -3.16
C ASP A 139 3.15 7.26 -1.70
N GLY A 140 2.07 7.34 -0.92
CA GLY A 140 2.07 6.96 0.50
C GLY A 140 3.05 7.77 1.36
N ASP A 141 3.67 8.82 0.82
CA ASP A 141 4.72 9.61 1.47
C ASP A 141 4.08 10.73 2.29
N VAL A 142 3.40 10.32 3.34
CA VAL A 142 2.71 11.22 4.27
C VAL A 142 3.63 11.49 5.44
N LEU A 143 4.37 12.60 5.34
CA LEU A 143 5.26 13.08 6.39
C LEU A 143 4.52 13.21 7.72
N GLU A 144 5.20 12.99 8.84
CA GLU A 144 4.66 13.29 10.17
C GLU A 144 4.41 14.81 10.30
N ILE A 145 3.49 15.22 11.18
CA ILE A 145 3.02 16.61 11.26
C ILE A 145 4.18 17.55 11.59
N GLU A 146 5.14 17.10 12.39
CA GLU A 146 6.35 17.83 12.83
C GLU A 146 7.30 18.15 11.68
N HIS A 147 7.19 17.41 10.59
CA HIS A 147 8.04 17.52 9.41
C HIS A 147 7.37 18.23 8.25
N ARG A 148 6.13 18.74 8.43
CA ARG A 148 5.37 19.45 7.39
C ARG A 148 5.49 20.96 7.53
N ASN A 149 5.69 21.63 6.38
CA ASN A 149 5.65 23.10 6.30
C ASN A 149 4.22 23.64 6.09
N LYS A 150 3.27 22.80 5.68
CA LYS A 150 1.86 23.14 5.42
C LYS A 150 0.98 21.88 5.43
N ASP A 151 -0.34 22.04 5.55
CA ASP A 151 -1.25 20.91 5.36
C ASP A 151 -1.12 20.34 3.95
N LEU A 152 -1.26 19.03 3.84
CA LEU A 152 -1.14 18.33 2.58
C LEU A 152 -2.43 18.49 1.78
N PRO A 153 -2.38 18.53 0.43
CA PRO A 153 -3.57 18.58 -0.40
C PRO A 153 -4.55 17.45 -0.04
N ARG A 154 -5.83 17.79 0.07
CA ARG A 154 -6.91 16.85 0.38
C ARG A 154 -7.78 16.59 -0.83
N VAL A 155 -8.37 15.40 -0.88
CA VAL A 155 -9.29 14.94 -1.92
C VAL A 155 -10.42 14.13 -1.30
N VAL A 156 -11.55 14.04 -1.99
CA VAL A 156 -12.58 13.04 -1.70
C VAL A 156 -12.27 11.81 -2.53
N LYS A 157 -11.50 10.85 -1.98
CA LYS A 157 -10.99 9.72 -2.77
C LYS A 157 -12.11 8.83 -3.33
N ALA A 158 -13.26 8.75 -2.64
CA ALA A 158 -14.45 8.05 -3.13
C ALA A 158 -14.89 8.54 -4.52
N VAL A 159 -14.83 9.86 -4.77
CA VAL A 159 -15.18 10.43 -6.07
C VAL A 159 -14.22 9.97 -7.16
N HIS A 160 -12.94 9.80 -6.86
CA HIS A 160 -11.99 9.38 -7.88
C HIS A 160 -12.37 8.02 -8.47
N LEU A 161 -13.11 7.15 -7.77
CA LEU A 161 -13.62 5.87 -8.30
C LEU A 161 -14.66 6.02 -9.42
N THR A 162 -15.21 7.22 -9.63
CA THR A 162 -16.27 7.54 -10.60
C THR A 162 -16.04 6.95 -12.00
N PRO A 163 -14.85 7.04 -12.63
CA PRO A 163 -14.64 6.47 -13.96
C PRO A 163 -14.98 4.98 -14.04
N LYS A 164 -14.59 4.21 -13.03
CA LYS A 164 -14.90 2.77 -12.98
C LYS A 164 -16.36 2.50 -12.63
N LEU A 165 -17.00 3.34 -11.81
CA LEU A 165 -18.42 3.20 -11.52
C LEU A 165 -19.30 3.52 -12.74
N VAL A 166 -18.92 4.51 -13.55
CA VAL A 166 -19.58 4.82 -14.82
C VAL A 166 -19.34 3.70 -15.83
N GLU A 167 -18.09 3.22 -15.98
CA GLU A 167 -17.75 2.07 -16.85
C GLU A 167 -18.60 0.83 -16.53
N LYS A 168 -18.92 0.61 -15.25
CA LYS A 168 -19.72 -0.53 -14.78
C LYS A 168 -21.24 -0.28 -14.79
N ASN A 169 -21.68 0.90 -15.24
CA ASN A 169 -23.07 1.37 -15.19
C ASN A 169 -23.66 1.48 -13.77
N TRP A 170 -22.83 1.67 -12.77
CA TRP A 170 -23.25 1.86 -11.36
C TRP A 170 -23.65 3.31 -11.09
N LEU A 171 -23.08 4.23 -11.84
CA LEU A 171 -23.32 5.66 -11.74
C LEU A 171 -23.53 6.23 -13.15
N MET A 172 -24.48 7.15 -13.32
CA MET A 172 -24.67 7.85 -14.59
C MET A 172 -23.88 9.15 -14.59
N VAL A 173 -23.36 9.56 -15.75
CA VAL A 173 -22.64 10.84 -15.92
C VAL A 173 -23.48 12.04 -15.46
N LYS A 174 -24.77 12.06 -15.80
CA LYS A 174 -25.69 13.11 -15.33
C LYS A 174 -25.71 13.27 -13.80
N ASP A 175 -25.59 12.16 -13.06
CA ASP A 175 -25.63 12.18 -11.59
C ASP A 175 -24.31 12.77 -11.05
N VAL A 176 -23.19 12.53 -11.73
CA VAL A 176 -21.88 13.13 -11.42
C VAL A 176 -21.91 14.65 -11.64
N ILE A 177 -22.46 15.10 -12.77
CA ILE A 177 -22.60 16.54 -13.09
C ILE A 177 -23.51 17.21 -12.05
N MET A 178 -24.66 16.60 -11.75
CA MET A 178 -25.57 17.11 -10.72
C MET A 178 -24.92 17.18 -9.33
N LEU A 179 -24.08 16.19 -8.98
CA LEU A 179 -23.34 16.20 -7.72
C LEU A 179 -22.36 17.37 -7.66
N LEU A 180 -21.68 17.69 -8.77
CA LEU A 180 -20.77 18.84 -8.87
C LEU A 180 -21.51 20.18 -8.71
N GLU A 181 -22.67 20.34 -9.36
CA GLU A 181 -23.45 21.58 -9.35
C GLU A 181 -24.08 21.87 -7.98
N LYS A 182 -24.64 20.84 -7.34
CA LYS A 182 -25.45 21.01 -6.12
C LYS A 182 -24.65 21.06 -4.83
N ASN A 183 -23.38 20.66 -4.86
CA ASN A 183 -22.57 20.57 -3.67
C ASN A 183 -21.85 21.90 -3.36
N THR A 184 -21.66 22.19 -2.08
CA THR A 184 -20.97 23.39 -1.58
C THR A 184 -19.57 23.10 -1.07
N ASP A 185 -19.21 21.84 -0.85
CA ASP A 185 -17.88 21.43 -0.42
C ASP A 185 -16.88 21.55 -1.59
N GLN A 186 -15.97 22.51 -1.49
CA GLN A 186 -15.01 22.80 -2.55
C GLN A 186 -14.03 21.63 -2.81
N ILE A 187 -13.66 20.86 -1.79
CA ILE A 187 -12.76 19.71 -1.96
C ILE A 187 -13.47 18.63 -2.77
N LEU A 188 -14.74 18.38 -2.45
CA LEU A 188 -15.60 17.47 -3.20
C LEU A 188 -15.78 17.94 -4.65
N LYS A 189 -16.12 19.22 -4.88
CA LYS A 189 -16.28 19.78 -6.24
C LYS A 189 -15.02 19.63 -7.08
N ASN A 190 -13.87 19.98 -6.51
CA ASN A 190 -12.58 19.85 -7.20
C ASN A 190 -12.28 18.37 -7.50
N SER A 191 -12.53 17.47 -6.56
CA SER A 191 -12.33 16.03 -6.77
C SER A 191 -13.25 15.48 -7.87
N ILE A 192 -14.48 15.99 -8.02
CA ILE A 192 -15.38 15.61 -9.13
C ILE A 192 -14.85 16.17 -10.46
N ALA A 193 -14.44 17.43 -10.47
CA ALA A 193 -13.87 18.07 -11.65
C ALA A 193 -12.65 17.32 -12.19
N ASP A 194 -11.79 16.81 -11.30
CA ASP A 194 -10.62 15.99 -11.64
C ASP A 194 -11.00 14.70 -12.41
N THR A 195 -12.20 14.15 -12.20
CA THR A 195 -12.66 12.92 -12.89
C THR A 195 -13.20 13.15 -14.30
N LEU A 196 -13.71 14.36 -14.61
CA LEU A 196 -14.42 14.62 -15.86
C LEU A 196 -13.53 14.48 -17.11
N PRO A 197 -12.28 15.01 -17.15
CA PRO A 197 -11.37 14.78 -18.27
C PRO A 197 -11.04 13.29 -18.46
N VAL A 198 -10.96 12.53 -17.37
CA VAL A 198 -10.70 11.08 -17.43
C VAL A 198 -11.89 10.33 -18.04
N LEU A 199 -13.13 10.70 -17.67
CA LEU A 199 -14.33 10.15 -18.29
C LEU A 199 -14.37 10.44 -19.79
N ALA A 200 -14.03 11.67 -20.23
CA ALA A 200 -13.90 11.99 -21.65
C ALA A 200 -12.85 11.13 -22.35
N ASP A 201 -11.67 10.99 -21.74
CA ASP A 201 -10.59 10.19 -22.32
C ASP A 201 -10.95 8.72 -22.50
N LEU A 202 -11.79 8.18 -21.60
CA LEU A 202 -12.30 6.81 -21.67
C LEU A 202 -13.50 6.65 -22.62
N GLY A 203 -13.96 7.74 -23.26
CA GLY A 203 -15.16 7.73 -24.11
C GLY A 203 -16.46 7.53 -23.34
N LEU A 204 -16.47 7.83 -22.03
CA LEU A 204 -17.63 7.68 -21.15
C LEU A 204 -18.49 8.95 -21.08
N LEU A 205 -17.99 10.09 -21.56
CA LEU A 205 -18.78 11.32 -21.76
C LEU A 205 -19.26 11.37 -23.21
N VAL A 206 -20.58 11.41 -23.43
CA VAL A 206 -21.15 11.62 -24.76
C VAL A 206 -21.38 13.11 -25.04
N ASN A 207 -21.58 13.48 -26.32
CA ASN A 207 -21.77 14.89 -26.71
C ASN A 207 -22.93 15.58 -25.96
N GLN A 208 -23.99 14.84 -25.63
CA GLN A 208 -25.12 15.35 -24.84
C GLN A 208 -24.69 15.74 -23.43
N ASP A 209 -23.79 14.98 -22.79
CA ASP A 209 -23.26 15.32 -21.47
C ASP A 209 -22.39 16.59 -21.53
N ILE A 210 -21.56 16.71 -22.57
CA ILE A 210 -20.72 17.89 -22.78
C ILE A 210 -21.57 19.13 -22.99
N GLN A 211 -22.63 19.03 -23.80
CA GLN A 211 -23.58 20.13 -24.01
C GLN A 211 -24.27 20.53 -22.70
N LEU A 212 -24.74 19.55 -21.92
CA LEU A 212 -25.32 19.80 -20.58
C LEU A 212 -24.34 20.56 -19.69
N MET A 213 -23.06 20.18 -19.70
CA MET A 213 -22.03 20.88 -18.92
C MET A 213 -21.76 22.31 -19.42
N GLN A 214 -21.84 22.56 -20.73
CA GLN A 214 -21.69 23.91 -21.31
C GLN A 214 -22.86 24.84 -20.95
N GLU A 215 -24.06 24.29 -20.82
CA GLU A 215 -25.29 25.00 -20.46
C GLU A 215 -25.45 25.19 -18.93
N SER A 216 -24.63 24.51 -18.12
CA SER A 216 -24.65 24.60 -16.66
C SER A 216 -24.54 26.04 -16.17
N SER A 217 -25.23 26.38 -15.07
CA SER A 217 -25.08 27.68 -14.40
C SER A 217 -23.79 27.77 -13.56
N ASP A 218 -23.19 26.64 -13.22
CA ASP A 218 -21.94 26.57 -12.45
C ASP A 218 -20.72 26.83 -13.36
N TRP A 219 -19.89 27.80 -12.97
CA TRP A 219 -18.71 28.19 -13.74
C TRP A 219 -17.67 27.06 -13.87
N LEU A 220 -17.48 26.24 -12.83
CA LEU A 220 -16.50 25.16 -12.82
C LEU A 220 -16.91 24.08 -13.82
N VAL A 221 -18.20 23.72 -13.87
CA VAL A 221 -18.75 22.75 -14.83
C VAL A 221 -18.54 23.22 -16.27
N ARG A 222 -18.93 24.48 -16.58
CA ARG A 222 -18.72 25.07 -17.91
C ARG A 222 -17.23 25.11 -18.29
N ASN A 223 -16.37 25.45 -17.34
CA ASN A 223 -14.93 25.50 -17.58
C ASN A 223 -14.36 24.11 -17.88
N MET A 224 -14.80 23.07 -17.17
CA MET A 224 -14.39 21.68 -17.46
C MET A 224 -14.83 21.24 -18.86
N ALA A 225 -16.06 21.59 -19.27
CA ALA A 225 -16.53 21.29 -20.63
C ALA A 225 -15.63 21.92 -21.70
N ARG A 226 -15.24 23.19 -21.50
CA ARG A 226 -14.33 23.89 -22.42
C ARG A 226 -12.95 23.23 -22.49
N ILE A 227 -12.40 22.80 -21.35
CA ILE A 227 -11.12 22.09 -21.29
C ILE A 227 -11.21 20.76 -22.05
N ILE A 228 -12.28 19.98 -21.82
CA ILE A 228 -12.51 18.70 -22.49
C ILE A 228 -12.58 18.87 -24.01
N VAL A 229 -13.39 19.82 -24.50
CA VAL A 229 -13.53 20.10 -25.94
C VAL A 229 -12.18 20.48 -26.56
N SER A 230 -11.45 21.40 -25.93
CA SER A 230 -10.13 21.82 -26.42
C SER A 230 -9.12 20.66 -26.47
N ASN A 231 -9.15 19.76 -25.48
CA ASN A 231 -8.24 18.62 -25.43
C ASN A 231 -8.57 17.55 -26.48
N ILE A 232 -9.86 17.32 -26.76
CA ILE A 232 -10.30 16.44 -27.84
C ILE A 232 -9.77 16.95 -29.19
N GLU A 233 -9.83 18.26 -29.44
CA GLU A 233 -9.30 18.88 -30.66
C GLU A 233 -7.76 18.79 -30.77
N HIS A 234 -7.04 18.90 -29.65
CA HIS A 234 -5.58 18.84 -29.62
C HIS A 234 -5.01 17.42 -29.78
N LYS A 235 -5.67 16.38 -29.26
CA LYS A 235 -5.23 14.98 -29.40
C LYS A 235 -5.04 14.56 -30.85
N ASN A 236 -5.87 15.08 -31.75
CA ASN A 236 -5.81 14.76 -33.18
C ASN A 236 -4.57 15.33 -33.89
N LYS A 237 -3.74 16.15 -33.22
CA LYS A 237 -2.62 16.89 -33.83
C LYS A 237 -1.20 16.46 -33.39
N LYS A 238 -1.04 15.55 -32.42
CA LYS A 238 0.30 15.15 -31.92
C LYS A 238 0.52 13.64 -31.94
N ALA A 239 1.10 13.13 -33.02
CA ALA A 239 1.89 11.90 -32.97
C ALA A 239 3.30 12.27 -32.50
N LYS A 240 3.67 11.86 -31.29
CA LYS A 240 5.02 12.10 -30.77
C LYS A 240 5.99 11.15 -31.48
N THR A 241 6.94 11.69 -32.23
CA THR A 241 8.05 10.92 -32.80
C THR A 241 8.86 10.29 -31.66
N LEU A 242 9.09 8.97 -31.75
CA LEU A 242 9.97 8.25 -30.82
C LEU A 242 11.39 8.82 -30.95
N LYS A 243 11.96 9.30 -29.83
CA LYS A 243 13.37 9.68 -29.77
C LYS A 243 14.24 8.44 -30.05
N GLU A 244 15.33 8.63 -30.79
CA GLU A 244 16.34 7.60 -30.97
C GLU A 244 17.10 7.38 -29.66
N ILE A 245 17.26 6.11 -29.27
CA ILE A 245 17.90 5.71 -28.02
C ILE A 245 19.30 5.20 -28.31
N THR A 246 20.30 5.96 -27.89
CA THR A 246 21.72 5.62 -28.02
C THR A 246 22.40 5.74 -26.66
N PHE A 247 23.58 5.13 -26.51
CA PHE A 247 24.35 5.24 -25.27
C PHE A 247 24.65 6.70 -24.91
N SER A 248 25.06 7.51 -25.89
CA SER A 248 25.40 8.91 -25.67
C SER A 248 24.18 9.76 -25.29
N SER A 249 23.00 9.48 -25.86
CA SER A 249 21.78 10.23 -25.52
C SER A 249 21.34 9.95 -24.09
N ILE A 250 21.34 8.68 -23.65
CA ILE A 250 21.01 8.30 -22.27
C ILE A 250 22.04 8.85 -21.28
N GLN A 251 23.34 8.72 -21.57
CA GLN A 251 24.40 9.21 -20.68
C GLN A 251 24.30 10.73 -20.49
N LYS A 252 24.08 11.48 -21.58
CA LYS A 252 23.88 12.93 -21.52
C LYS A 252 22.67 13.29 -20.66
N GLU A 253 21.52 12.67 -20.91
CA GLU A 253 20.28 12.97 -20.19
C GLU A 253 20.38 12.61 -18.69
N LEU A 254 21.03 11.50 -18.34
CA LEU A 254 21.32 11.16 -16.94
C LEU A 254 22.23 12.20 -16.28
N ASN A 255 23.32 12.60 -16.92
CA ASN A 255 24.27 13.55 -16.35
C ASN A 255 23.61 14.92 -16.11
N GLU A 256 22.88 15.44 -17.09
CA GLU A 256 22.16 16.71 -17.00
C GLU A 256 21.10 16.67 -15.88
N ASN A 257 20.26 15.64 -15.85
CA ASN A 257 19.23 15.53 -14.82
C ASN A 257 19.80 15.30 -13.43
N PHE A 258 20.84 14.47 -13.28
CA PHE A 258 21.43 14.18 -11.97
C PHE A 258 22.18 15.39 -11.41
N PHE A 259 22.83 16.17 -12.27
CA PHE A 259 23.43 17.45 -11.89
C PHE A 259 22.33 18.39 -11.35
N ASN A 260 21.26 18.58 -12.12
CA ASN A 260 20.15 19.44 -11.72
C ASN A 260 19.49 18.97 -10.41
N ILE A 261 19.28 17.67 -10.23
CA ILE A 261 18.69 17.12 -8.99
C ILE A 261 19.60 17.33 -7.78
N ASN A 262 20.91 17.16 -7.95
CA ASN A 262 21.86 17.37 -6.86
C ASN A 262 21.94 18.85 -6.42
N ALA A 263 21.71 19.78 -7.36
CA ALA A 263 21.68 21.22 -7.10
C ALA A 263 20.38 21.71 -6.43
N ILE A 264 19.36 20.86 -6.27
CA ILE A 264 18.10 21.26 -5.61
C ILE A 264 18.35 21.44 -4.11
N GLU A 265 17.96 22.60 -3.60
CA GLU A 265 17.88 22.89 -2.17
C GLU A 265 16.44 22.75 -1.69
N TYR A 266 16.23 21.97 -0.63
CA TYR A 266 14.89 21.65 -0.12
C TYR A 266 14.48 22.46 1.11
N GLY A 267 15.30 23.44 1.52
CA GLY A 267 15.03 24.28 2.69
C GLY A 267 15.17 23.52 4.01
N GLN A 268 14.25 23.77 4.95
CA GLN A 268 14.29 23.23 6.31
C GLN A 268 13.79 21.77 6.37
N ILE A 269 14.59 20.82 5.89
CA ILE A 269 14.36 19.39 6.08
C ILE A 269 15.62 18.70 6.63
N THR A 270 15.48 17.49 7.16
CA THR A 270 16.64 16.71 7.64
C THR A 270 17.53 16.27 6.48
N GLU A 271 18.83 16.13 6.71
CA GLU A 271 19.79 15.66 5.70
C GLU A 271 19.40 14.27 5.15
N LYS A 272 18.93 13.37 6.02
CA LYS A 272 18.42 12.04 5.62
C LYS A 272 17.25 12.17 4.64
N ARG A 273 16.31 13.08 4.89
CA ARG A 273 15.15 13.31 4.03
C ARG A 273 15.55 13.95 2.70
N GLU A 274 16.47 14.89 2.72
CA GLU A 274 16.98 15.52 1.49
C GLU A 274 17.67 14.50 0.58
N LYS A 275 18.55 13.67 1.15
CA LYS A 275 19.22 12.57 0.44
C LYS A 275 18.20 11.61 -0.17
N TRP A 276 17.16 11.26 0.58
CA TRP A 276 16.08 10.41 0.09
C TRP A 276 15.31 11.06 -1.08
N LEU A 277 14.91 12.34 -0.98
CA LEU A 277 14.21 13.06 -2.04
C LEU A 277 15.04 13.18 -3.33
N LYS A 278 16.34 13.43 -3.20
CA LYS A 278 17.27 13.46 -4.35
C LYS A 278 17.39 12.08 -5.00
N GLN A 279 17.48 11.02 -4.20
CA GLN A 279 17.52 9.64 -4.72
C GLN A 279 16.22 9.24 -5.41
N ASP A 280 15.06 9.61 -4.87
CA ASP A 280 13.75 9.34 -5.47
C ASP A 280 13.63 10.00 -6.86
N LYS A 281 13.99 11.29 -6.97
CA LYS A 281 14.02 11.99 -8.27
C LYS A 281 14.96 11.32 -9.28
N LYS A 282 16.13 10.85 -8.84
CA LYS A 282 17.06 10.10 -9.71
C LYS A 282 16.48 8.78 -10.19
N LYS A 283 15.80 8.03 -9.31
CA LYS A 283 15.09 6.79 -9.67
C LYS A 283 14.01 7.06 -10.73
N LYS A 284 13.25 8.17 -10.63
CA LYS A 284 12.25 8.58 -11.63
C LYS A 284 12.87 8.87 -13.02
N VAL A 285 14.01 9.54 -13.07
CA VAL A 285 14.74 9.77 -14.34
C VAL A 285 15.17 8.44 -14.97
N ILE A 286 15.73 7.52 -14.18
CA ILE A 286 16.10 6.18 -14.64
C ILE A 286 14.88 5.44 -15.20
N GLN A 287 13.74 5.49 -14.51
CA GLN A 287 12.50 4.86 -14.97
C GLN A 287 12.01 5.42 -16.31
N ILE A 288 12.06 6.74 -16.51
CA ILE A 288 11.66 7.38 -17.78
C ILE A 288 12.55 6.89 -18.93
N LEU A 289 13.87 6.90 -18.73
CA LEU A 289 14.82 6.44 -19.74
C LEU A 289 14.71 4.94 -20.01
N ALA A 290 14.44 4.14 -18.98
CA ALA A 290 14.18 2.71 -19.09
C ALA A 290 12.90 2.41 -19.89
N GLN A 291 11.84 3.23 -19.77
CA GLN A 291 10.64 3.09 -20.60
C GLN A 291 10.95 3.28 -22.08
N ASP A 292 11.79 4.26 -22.43
CA ASP A 292 12.18 4.48 -23.82
C ASP A 292 13.10 3.36 -24.34
N MET A 293 14.03 2.86 -23.51
CA MET A 293 14.81 1.68 -23.84
C MET A 293 13.95 0.43 -24.02
N SER A 294 12.94 0.22 -23.17
CA SER A 294 11.97 -0.88 -23.30
C SER A 294 11.27 -0.86 -24.65
N LYS A 295 10.78 0.31 -25.08
CA LYS A 295 10.18 0.49 -26.41
C LYS A 295 11.19 0.18 -27.52
N ALA A 296 12.45 0.56 -27.38
CA ALA A 296 13.49 0.24 -28.36
C ALA A 296 13.75 -1.29 -28.44
N ILE A 297 13.79 -1.98 -27.30
CA ILE A 297 13.94 -3.45 -27.23
C ILE A 297 12.75 -4.16 -27.90
N ILE A 298 11.51 -3.79 -27.55
CA ILE A 298 10.29 -4.41 -28.11
C ILE A 298 10.25 -4.22 -29.63
N ASN A 299 10.57 -3.01 -30.11
CA ASN A 299 10.58 -2.70 -31.54
C ASN A 299 11.84 -3.19 -32.28
N SER A 300 12.69 -3.99 -31.64
CA SER A 300 13.96 -4.51 -32.20
C SER A 300 14.88 -3.41 -32.76
N ARG A 301 14.82 -2.20 -32.18
CA ARG A 301 15.69 -1.06 -32.52
C ARG A 301 16.98 -1.01 -31.73
N LEU A 302 17.16 -1.95 -30.79
CA LEU A 302 18.36 -2.09 -29.99
C LEU A 302 19.00 -3.46 -30.27
N THR A 303 20.18 -3.44 -30.85
CA THR A 303 20.98 -4.63 -31.17
C THR A 303 21.65 -5.21 -29.93
N ASN A 304 22.08 -6.47 -29.99
CA ASN A 304 22.80 -7.10 -28.87
C ASN A 304 24.14 -6.40 -28.58
N ASP A 305 24.80 -5.84 -29.60
CA ASP A 305 26.07 -5.14 -29.40
C ASP A 305 25.87 -3.77 -28.74
N GLU A 306 24.80 -3.05 -29.08
CA GLU A 306 24.44 -1.83 -28.35
C GLU A 306 24.12 -2.12 -26.89
N VAL A 307 23.36 -3.20 -26.61
CA VAL A 307 23.10 -3.65 -25.23
C VAL A 307 24.40 -3.94 -24.46
N LYS A 308 25.41 -4.54 -25.11
CA LYS A 308 26.73 -4.77 -24.49
C LYS A 308 27.43 -3.47 -24.13
N ILE A 309 27.26 -2.39 -24.89
CA ILE A 309 27.81 -1.07 -24.56
C ILE A 309 27.20 -0.56 -23.25
N PHE A 310 25.87 -0.68 -23.07
CA PHE A 310 25.20 -0.33 -21.82
C PHE A 310 25.62 -1.22 -20.65
N PHE A 311 25.80 -2.52 -20.88
CA PHE A 311 26.25 -3.48 -19.88
C PHE A 311 27.66 -3.14 -19.35
N ASN A 312 28.59 -2.83 -20.25
CA ASN A 312 29.98 -2.49 -19.94
C ASN A 312 30.17 -1.05 -19.44
N ALA A 313 29.09 -0.29 -19.24
CA ALA A 313 29.19 1.08 -18.75
C ALA A 313 29.75 1.13 -17.33
N GLU A 314 30.69 2.06 -17.08
CA GLU A 314 31.21 2.30 -15.72
C GLU A 314 30.15 2.93 -14.79
N SER A 315 29.15 3.59 -15.37
CA SER A 315 28.09 4.24 -14.60
C SER A 315 27.01 3.25 -14.17
N VAL A 316 26.90 3.03 -12.86
CA VAL A 316 25.82 2.26 -12.22
C VAL A 316 24.44 2.74 -12.68
N ALA A 317 24.23 4.05 -12.89
CA ALA A 317 22.95 4.59 -13.32
C ALA A 317 22.58 4.12 -14.75
N ILE A 318 23.57 4.00 -15.65
CA ILE A 318 23.35 3.49 -17.02
C ILE A 318 23.00 2.00 -16.96
N GLN A 319 23.72 1.21 -16.14
CA GLN A 319 23.39 -0.20 -15.94
C GLN A 319 21.99 -0.39 -15.33
N GLN A 320 21.56 0.49 -14.42
CA GLN A 320 20.20 0.49 -13.88
C GLN A 320 19.15 0.78 -14.97
N VAL A 321 19.39 1.74 -15.87
CA VAL A 321 18.52 2.00 -17.03
C VAL A 321 18.42 0.75 -17.91
N LEU A 322 19.53 0.04 -18.15
CA LEU A 322 19.54 -1.21 -18.91
C LEU A 322 18.67 -2.29 -18.26
N ILE A 323 18.89 -2.56 -16.97
CA ILE A 323 18.16 -3.61 -16.25
C ILE A 323 16.66 -3.29 -16.22
N GLU A 324 16.29 -2.06 -15.86
CA GLU A 324 14.89 -1.61 -15.83
C GLU A 324 14.25 -1.63 -17.23
N GLY A 325 15.00 -1.28 -18.29
CA GLY A 325 14.53 -1.33 -19.67
C GLY A 325 14.24 -2.75 -20.15
N ILE A 326 15.15 -3.69 -19.88
CA ILE A 326 14.93 -5.12 -20.14
C ILE A 326 13.72 -5.64 -19.35
N ARG A 327 13.63 -5.30 -18.07
CA ARG A 327 12.50 -5.67 -17.21
C ARG A 327 11.18 -5.19 -17.79
N MET A 328 11.05 -3.89 -18.05
CA MET A 328 9.82 -3.30 -18.59
C MET A 328 9.45 -3.89 -19.95
N ALA A 329 10.43 -4.21 -20.81
CA ALA A 329 10.16 -4.83 -22.11
C ALA A 329 9.55 -6.22 -21.96
N ILE A 330 10.16 -7.06 -21.11
CA ILE A 330 9.70 -8.43 -20.83
C ILE A 330 8.32 -8.43 -20.19
N GLU A 331 8.07 -7.55 -19.22
CA GLU A 331 6.76 -7.41 -18.58
C GLU A 331 5.70 -6.94 -19.57
N SER A 332 6.00 -5.95 -20.41
CA SER A 332 5.06 -5.45 -21.42
C SER A 332 4.66 -6.54 -22.42
N VAL A 333 5.58 -7.41 -22.81
CA VAL A 333 5.28 -8.55 -23.70
C VAL A 333 4.48 -9.63 -22.96
N ALA A 334 4.73 -9.84 -21.67
CA ALA A 334 4.03 -10.86 -20.87
C ALA A 334 2.52 -10.60 -20.74
N VAL A 335 2.08 -9.35 -20.85
CA VAL A 335 0.66 -8.98 -20.78
C VAL A 335 -0.16 -9.65 -21.90
N SER A 336 0.42 -9.78 -23.09
CA SER A 336 -0.25 -10.35 -24.27
C SER A 336 0.26 -11.75 -24.64
N ASP A 337 1.55 -12.04 -24.45
CA ASP A 337 2.16 -13.31 -24.82
C ASP A 337 3.29 -13.70 -23.85
N ILE A 338 2.96 -14.59 -22.91
CA ILE A 338 3.92 -15.11 -21.94
C ILE A 338 5.04 -15.93 -22.59
N LYS A 339 4.79 -16.60 -23.72
CA LYS A 339 5.78 -17.42 -24.42
C LYS A 339 6.81 -16.52 -25.10
N ALA A 340 6.36 -15.47 -25.78
CA ALA A 340 7.25 -14.46 -26.36
C ALA A 340 8.07 -13.74 -25.27
N SER A 341 7.46 -13.45 -24.12
CA SER A 341 8.15 -12.85 -22.98
C SER A 341 9.27 -13.75 -22.42
N LYS A 342 9.03 -15.06 -22.30
CA LYS A 342 10.06 -16.05 -21.93
C LYS A 342 11.21 -16.11 -22.93
N ALA A 343 10.92 -16.04 -24.24
CA ALA A 343 11.96 -15.99 -25.26
C ALA A 343 12.80 -14.70 -25.17
N LEU A 344 12.14 -13.56 -24.90
CA LEU A 344 12.83 -12.29 -24.70
C LEU A 344 13.71 -12.30 -23.44
N TYR A 345 13.23 -12.92 -22.35
CA TYR A 345 14.05 -13.15 -21.15
C TYR A 345 15.27 -14.02 -21.45
N ALA A 346 15.11 -15.14 -22.15
CA ALA A 346 16.23 -16.03 -22.50
C ALA A 346 17.34 -15.29 -23.28
N ARG A 347 16.97 -14.32 -24.14
CA ARG A 347 17.93 -13.47 -24.87
C ARG A 347 18.80 -12.60 -23.95
N TYR A 348 18.27 -12.13 -22.83
CA TYR A 348 18.95 -11.20 -21.92
C TYR A 348 19.39 -11.81 -20.58
N GLN A 349 19.04 -13.08 -20.33
CA GLN A 349 19.29 -13.76 -19.06
C GLN A 349 20.76 -13.73 -18.66
N GLU A 350 21.67 -14.04 -19.58
CA GLU A 350 23.11 -14.06 -19.29
C GLU A 350 23.61 -12.69 -18.82
N ILE A 351 23.18 -11.62 -19.46
CA ILE A 351 23.55 -10.24 -19.11
C ILE A 351 23.05 -9.90 -17.69
N LEU A 352 21.80 -10.23 -17.37
CA LEU A 352 21.24 -9.99 -16.03
C LEU A 352 22.00 -10.78 -14.95
N LEU A 353 22.36 -12.02 -15.23
CA LEU A 353 23.12 -12.88 -14.31
C LEU A 353 24.59 -12.42 -14.16
N MET A 354 25.20 -11.88 -15.22
CA MET A 354 26.53 -11.27 -15.13
C MET A 354 26.50 -10.00 -14.28
N LEU A 355 25.53 -9.11 -14.48
CA LEU A 355 25.34 -7.93 -13.65
C LEU A 355 25.09 -8.30 -12.18
N TRP A 356 24.39 -9.41 -11.91
CA TRP A 356 24.22 -9.93 -10.55
C TRP A 356 25.57 -10.22 -9.89
N LYS A 357 26.53 -10.79 -10.61
CA LYS A 357 27.86 -11.15 -10.06
C LYS A 357 28.75 -9.95 -9.74
N ASN A 358 28.43 -8.73 -10.17
CA ASN A 358 29.25 -7.54 -9.91
C ASN A 358 29.22 -7.03 -8.46
N HIS A 359 28.40 -7.62 -7.58
CA HIS A 359 28.28 -7.32 -6.14
C HIS A 359 27.93 -5.87 -5.75
N ASP A 360 27.69 -4.96 -6.70
CA ASP A 360 27.18 -3.62 -6.40
C ASP A 360 25.76 -3.70 -5.81
N SER A 361 25.56 -3.05 -4.65
CA SER A 361 24.31 -3.15 -3.89
C SER A 361 23.12 -2.51 -4.61
N LYS A 362 23.33 -1.43 -5.38
CA LYS A 362 22.26 -0.76 -6.14
C LYS A 362 21.85 -1.58 -7.36
N ILE A 363 22.80 -2.25 -8.00
CA ILE A 363 22.53 -3.20 -9.08
C ILE A 363 21.78 -4.43 -8.55
N ARG A 364 22.23 -5.00 -7.43
CA ARG A 364 21.56 -6.11 -6.73
C ARG A 364 20.12 -5.76 -6.35
N GLU A 365 19.85 -4.54 -5.88
CA GLU A 365 18.49 -4.10 -5.54
C GLU A 365 17.57 -4.11 -6.77
N VAL A 366 18.01 -3.51 -7.88
CA VAL A 366 17.21 -3.43 -9.12
C VAL A 366 17.02 -4.80 -9.77
N LEU A 367 18.04 -5.66 -9.76
CA LEU A 367 17.92 -7.04 -10.22
C LEU A 367 17.00 -7.86 -9.32
N SER A 368 17.05 -7.68 -7.99
CA SER A 368 16.12 -8.35 -7.07
C SER A 368 14.67 -8.00 -7.38
N LYS A 369 14.37 -6.71 -7.62
CA LYS A 369 13.07 -6.26 -8.11
C LYS A 369 12.70 -6.96 -9.43
N THR A 370 13.62 -6.99 -10.38
CA THR A 370 13.43 -7.59 -11.71
C THR A 370 13.06 -9.08 -11.61
N PHE A 371 13.86 -9.88 -10.91
CA PHE A 371 13.63 -11.31 -10.79
C PHE A 371 12.36 -11.66 -10.00
N ARG A 372 12.01 -10.90 -8.95
CA ARG A 372 10.74 -11.08 -8.22
C ARG A 372 9.53 -10.85 -9.14
N ARG A 373 9.57 -9.79 -9.95
CA ARG A 373 8.49 -9.47 -10.88
C ARG A 373 8.38 -10.50 -12.00
N PHE A 374 9.50 -10.97 -12.52
CA PHE A 374 9.51 -12.11 -13.47
C PHE A 374 9.01 -13.40 -12.85
N HIS A 375 9.26 -13.63 -11.56
CA HIS A 375 8.72 -14.78 -10.85
C HIS A 375 7.20 -14.73 -10.75
N VAL A 376 6.63 -13.57 -10.39
CA VAL A 376 5.18 -13.37 -10.36
C VAL A 376 4.54 -13.59 -11.74
N LEU A 377 5.22 -13.21 -12.83
CA LEU A 377 4.76 -13.48 -14.20
C LEU A 377 4.94 -14.94 -14.64
N GLY A 378 5.56 -15.80 -13.83
CA GLY A 378 5.86 -17.19 -14.21
C GLY A 378 6.96 -17.33 -15.28
N ILE A 379 7.80 -16.29 -15.45
CA ILE A 379 8.96 -16.27 -16.34
C ILE A 379 10.17 -16.90 -15.66
N VAL A 380 10.32 -16.65 -14.34
CA VAL A 380 11.39 -17.17 -13.49
C VAL A 380 10.80 -18.10 -12.44
N HIS A 381 11.45 -19.24 -12.18
CA HIS A 381 11.00 -20.21 -11.18
C HIS A 381 11.55 -19.90 -9.79
N SER A 382 10.89 -20.40 -8.74
CA SER A 382 11.32 -20.20 -7.34
C SER A 382 12.75 -20.68 -7.08
N GLN A 383 13.15 -21.80 -7.70
CA GLN A 383 14.53 -22.31 -7.59
C GLN A 383 15.57 -21.27 -8.04
N GLN A 384 15.31 -20.51 -9.11
CA GLN A 384 16.25 -19.49 -9.55
C GLN A 384 16.31 -18.31 -8.57
N LEU A 385 15.21 -17.96 -7.90
CA LEU A 385 15.27 -16.96 -6.83
C LEU A 385 16.12 -17.46 -5.65
N GLU A 386 15.98 -18.74 -5.27
CA GLU A 386 16.78 -19.38 -4.22
C GLU A 386 18.27 -19.42 -4.59
N GLU A 387 18.62 -19.82 -5.81
CA GLU A 387 20.01 -19.84 -6.33
C GLU A 387 20.65 -18.45 -6.32
N LEU A 388 19.84 -17.40 -6.50
CA LEU A 388 20.30 -16.01 -6.45
C LEU A 388 20.27 -15.43 -5.04
N ASP A 389 19.78 -16.14 -4.02
CA ASP A 389 19.53 -15.61 -2.67
C ASP A 389 18.57 -14.40 -2.67
N ILE A 390 17.56 -14.46 -3.55
CA ILE A 390 16.51 -13.43 -3.67
C ILE A 390 15.29 -13.87 -2.87
N ILE A 391 15.14 -13.26 -1.69
CA ILE A 391 14.00 -13.51 -0.81
C ILE A 391 12.71 -12.92 -1.40
N PHE A 392 11.60 -13.67 -1.35
CA PHE A 392 10.25 -13.20 -1.65
C PHE A 392 9.42 -13.11 -0.35
N PRO A 393 9.08 -11.91 0.14
CA PRO A 393 8.43 -11.71 1.43
C PRO A 393 6.91 -11.94 1.37
N TYR A 394 6.31 -12.23 2.53
CA TYR A 394 4.86 -12.41 2.69
C TYR A 394 4.15 -11.05 2.77
N LEU A 395 3.95 -10.41 1.62
CA LEU A 395 3.34 -9.09 1.56
C LEU A 395 1.83 -9.09 1.92
N ALA A 396 1.09 -10.17 1.66
CA ALA A 396 -0.31 -10.29 2.10
C ALA A 396 -0.46 -10.65 3.60
N GLY A 397 0.66 -10.92 4.27
CA GLY A 397 0.72 -11.54 5.58
C GLY A 397 0.59 -13.08 5.54
N PRO A 398 0.66 -13.74 6.71
CA PRO A 398 0.95 -13.15 8.02
C PRO A 398 2.40 -12.66 8.12
N PHE A 399 2.62 -11.50 8.73
CA PHE A 399 3.92 -10.87 8.94
C PHE A 399 4.81 -11.68 9.88
N SER A 400 4.22 -12.52 10.75
CA SER A 400 4.99 -13.49 11.52
C SER A 400 5.84 -14.43 10.65
N LYS A 401 5.48 -14.63 9.37
CA LYS A 401 6.32 -15.38 8.42
C LYS A 401 7.55 -14.60 7.96
N ASN A 402 7.47 -13.27 7.89
CA ASN A 402 8.63 -12.44 7.56
C ASN A 402 9.66 -12.42 8.69
N LEU A 403 9.25 -12.65 9.94
CA LEU A 403 10.18 -12.76 11.08
C LEU A 403 11.16 -13.93 10.90
N GLU A 404 10.77 -14.96 10.14
CA GLU A 404 11.64 -16.09 9.81
C GLU A 404 12.80 -15.68 8.87
N LEU A 405 12.69 -14.53 8.19
CA LEU A 405 13.69 -13.96 7.28
C LEU A 405 14.71 -13.07 8.01
N ILE A 406 14.39 -12.63 9.23
CA ILE A 406 15.23 -11.78 10.09
C ILE A 406 15.47 -12.42 11.47
N LYS A 407 15.65 -13.74 11.49
CA LYS A 407 15.77 -14.54 12.74
C LYS A 407 16.88 -14.05 13.65
N GLN A 408 18.01 -13.62 13.08
CA GLN A 408 19.14 -13.14 13.86
C GLN A 408 18.77 -11.87 14.62
N GLU A 409 18.16 -10.91 13.93
CA GLU A 409 17.72 -9.66 14.51
C GLU A 409 16.60 -9.86 15.54
N MET A 410 15.73 -10.84 15.33
CA MET A 410 14.72 -11.22 16.33
C MET A 410 15.34 -11.82 17.59
N ASN A 411 16.37 -12.66 17.44
CA ASN A 411 17.10 -13.21 18.58
C ASN A 411 17.82 -12.11 19.38
N ASP A 412 18.41 -11.14 18.68
CA ASP A 412 19.12 -10.04 19.33
C ASP A 412 18.14 -9.09 20.04
N THR A 413 16.98 -8.82 19.46
CA THR A 413 15.92 -8.06 20.16
C THR A 413 15.41 -8.78 21.42
N GLN A 414 15.27 -10.11 21.38
CA GLN A 414 14.88 -10.88 22.57
C GLN A 414 15.94 -10.76 23.69
N LYS A 415 17.24 -10.74 23.36
CA LYS A 415 18.31 -10.48 24.33
C LYS A 415 18.22 -9.06 24.90
N MET A 416 17.89 -8.07 24.07
CA MET A 416 17.69 -6.68 24.53
C MET A 416 16.52 -6.56 25.51
N ALA A 417 15.41 -7.27 25.25
CA ALA A 417 14.29 -7.34 26.18
C ALA A 417 14.69 -7.96 27.54
N SER A 418 15.52 -9.01 27.52
CA SER A 418 16.09 -9.59 28.74
C SER A 418 17.08 -8.65 29.44
N ALA A 419 17.83 -7.85 28.69
CA ALA A 419 18.74 -6.85 29.27
C ALA A 419 18.00 -5.74 30.01
N ILE A 420 16.78 -5.36 29.58
CA ILE A 420 15.89 -4.48 30.34
C ILE A 420 15.58 -5.09 31.71
N GLU A 421 15.23 -6.38 31.76
CA GLU A 421 14.87 -7.08 33.00
C GLU A 421 16.05 -7.20 33.98
N LEU A 422 17.26 -7.40 33.46
CA LEU A 422 18.48 -7.54 34.27
C LEU A 422 19.04 -6.20 34.77
N ASN A 423 18.73 -5.10 34.09
CA ASN A 423 19.15 -3.76 34.51
C ASN A 423 18.12 -3.18 35.49
N LEU A 424 18.45 -3.18 36.79
CA LEU A 424 17.56 -2.71 37.87
C LEU A 424 16.98 -1.31 37.62
N GLU A 425 17.79 -0.37 37.13
CA GLU A 425 17.33 0.99 36.87
C GLU A 425 16.36 1.02 35.68
N LEU A 426 16.71 0.35 34.58
CA LEU A 426 15.85 0.32 33.39
C LEU A 426 14.54 -0.46 33.62
N ALA A 427 14.58 -1.54 34.42
CA ALA A 427 13.41 -2.32 34.81
C ALA A 427 12.44 -1.53 35.72
N GLN A 428 12.95 -0.56 36.48
CA GLN A 428 12.12 0.38 37.27
C GLN A 428 11.44 1.42 36.37
N LEU A 429 12.09 1.84 35.29
CA LEU A 429 11.55 2.83 34.36
C LEU A 429 10.61 2.22 33.31
N THR A 430 10.91 1.01 32.84
CA THR A 430 10.24 0.39 31.68
C THR A 430 9.78 -1.04 31.96
N TYR A 431 8.83 -1.52 31.17
CA TYR A 431 8.53 -2.95 31.12
C TYR A 431 9.59 -3.70 30.29
N PRO A 432 9.95 -4.95 30.66
CA PRO A 432 10.88 -5.78 29.89
C PRO A 432 10.20 -6.39 28.65
N VAL A 433 9.63 -5.51 27.82
CA VAL A 433 8.89 -5.81 26.61
C VAL A 433 9.31 -4.83 25.52
N VAL A 434 9.64 -5.38 24.36
CA VAL A 434 10.10 -4.63 23.19
C VAL A 434 9.15 -4.90 22.04
N LEU A 435 8.73 -3.83 21.35
CA LEU A 435 7.96 -3.92 20.11
C LEU A 435 8.89 -3.80 18.93
N VAL A 436 8.86 -4.78 18.03
CA VAL A 436 9.58 -4.74 16.75
C VAL A 436 8.59 -4.48 15.63
N PHE A 437 8.79 -3.40 14.87
CA PHE A 437 7.88 -3.03 13.79
C PHE A 437 8.66 -2.45 12.60
N GLY A 438 8.00 -1.69 11.75
CA GLY A 438 8.64 -1.07 10.59
C GLY A 438 8.64 -1.91 9.32
N SER A 439 9.41 -1.45 8.35
CA SER A 439 9.41 -1.97 6.98
C SER A 439 10.01 -3.38 6.86
N CYS A 440 10.97 -3.73 7.71
CA CYS A 440 11.59 -5.06 7.78
C CYS A 440 10.58 -6.14 8.21
N VAL A 441 9.88 -5.93 9.33
CA VAL A 441 8.85 -6.87 9.84
C VAL A 441 7.72 -7.06 8.82
N LYS A 442 7.35 -5.98 8.15
CA LYS A 442 6.29 -5.98 7.14
C LYS A 442 6.75 -6.48 5.77
N GLY A 443 8.05 -6.76 5.59
CA GLY A 443 8.62 -7.40 4.40
C GLY A 443 8.70 -6.52 3.16
N TYR A 444 8.56 -5.20 3.26
CA TYR A 444 8.73 -4.30 2.09
C TYR A 444 10.01 -3.47 2.14
N GLY A 445 10.68 -3.43 3.30
CA GLY A 445 11.96 -2.77 3.51
C GLY A 445 13.08 -3.37 2.65
N GLU A 446 14.11 -2.58 2.38
CA GLU A 446 15.36 -3.06 1.77
C GLU A 446 16.09 -4.01 2.74
N GLN A 447 17.02 -4.85 2.24
CA GLN A 447 17.77 -5.76 3.12
C GLN A 447 18.60 -4.98 4.17
N SER A 448 18.98 -3.77 3.82
CA SER A 448 19.67 -2.81 4.68
C SER A 448 18.74 -1.87 5.44
N ALA A 449 17.41 -2.06 5.37
CA ALA A 449 16.49 -1.24 6.13
C ALA A 449 16.71 -1.45 7.63
N ASP A 450 16.47 -0.38 8.37
CA ASP A 450 16.50 -0.34 9.82
C ASP A 450 15.34 -1.12 10.43
N ILE A 451 15.50 -1.45 11.70
CA ILE A 451 14.52 -2.09 12.56
C ILE A 451 14.03 -1.04 13.55
N ASP A 452 12.74 -0.75 13.46
CA ASP A 452 12.08 0.17 14.37
C ASP A 452 11.70 -0.54 15.66
N ILE A 453 12.00 0.11 16.79
CA ILE A 453 11.84 -0.44 18.13
C ILE A 453 11.01 0.52 18.99
N ALA A 454 10.11 -0.03 19.80
CA ALA A 454 9.42 0.71 20.85
C ALA A 454 9.44 -0.02 22.20
N VAL A 455 9.32 0.74 23.27
CA VAL A 455 9.26 0.27 24.65
C VAL A 455 8.09 0.90 25.41
N PHE A 456 7.68 0.28 26.51
CA PHE A 456 6.66 0.81 27.40
C PHE A 456 7.27 1.39 28.67
N VAL A 457 7.07 2.69 28.90
CA VAL A 457 7.47 3.36 30.15
C VAL A 457 6.38 3.13 31.21
N ARG A 458 6.79 2.77 32.41
CA ARG A 458 5.87 2.41 33.49
C ARG A 458 5.04 3.61 33.96
N PRO A 459 3.82 3.37 34.50
CA PRO A 459 3.02 4.43 35.09
C PRO A 459 3.69 5.08 36.29
N GLY A 460 3.57 6.41 36.39
CA GLY A 460 4.08 7.20 37.51
C GLY A 460 5.54 7.64 37.37
N ILE A 461 6.24 7.24 36.30
CA ILE A 461 7.57 7.74 35.99
C ILE A 461 7.50 9.21 35.57
N SER A 462 8.32 10.07 36.19
CA SER A 462 8.40 11.49 35.84
C SER A 462 9.03 11.65 34.46
N PHE A 463 8.47 12.56 33.65
CA PHE A 463 9.04 12.89 32.33
C PHE A 463 10.45 13.50 32.43
N GLU A 464 10.80 14.09 33.58
CA GLU A 464 12.15 14.59 33.86
C GLU A 464 13.22 13.50 33.84
N SER A 465 12.84 12.23 34.03
CA SER A 465 13.74 11.09 33.93
C SER A 465 14.06 10.68 32.49
N ARG A 466 13.37 11.25 31.49
CA ARG A 466 13.49 10.88 30.08
C ARG A 466 14.93 10.95 29.53
N PRO A 467 15.76 11.98 29.80
CA PRO A 467 17.14 12.00 29.32
C PRO A 467 17.97 10.82 29.85
N ARG A 468 17.75 10.43 31.12
CA ARG A 468 18.40 9.26 31.72
C ARG A 468 17.89 7.96 31.09
N LEU A 469 16.58 7.84 30.90
CA LEU A 469 15.96 6.71 30.21
C LEU A 469 16.55 6.53 28.81
N GLN A 470 16.60 7.60 28.01
CA GLN A 470 17.14 7.57 26.64
C GLN A 470 18.61 7.14 26.62
N SER A 471 19.43 7.60 27.58
CA SER A 471 20.81 7.14 27.72
C SER A 471 20.91 5.63 27.97
N LEU A 472 20.05 5.09 28.85
CA LEU A 472 19.99 3.65 29.14
C LEU A 472 19.48 2.83 27.95
N LEU A 473 18.45 3.33 27.25
CA LEU A 473 17.91 2.69 26.04
C LEU A 473 18.97 2.66 24.94
N LYS A 474 19.64 3.78 24.64
CA LYS A 474 20.71 3.83 23.63
C LYS A 474 21.81 2.80 23.89
N LYS A 475 22.21 2.63 25.16
CA LYS A 475 23.19 1.60 25.54
C LYS A 475 22.65 0.18 25.36
N THR A 476 21.38 -0.05 25.69
CA THR A 476 20.74 -1.37 25.64
C THR A 476 20.46 -1.82 24.21
N PHE A 477 20.08 -0.89 23.33
CA PHE A 477 19.70 -1.14 21.94
C PHE A 477 20.82 -0.81 20.93
N ALA A 478 22.08 -0.79 21.38
CA ALA A 478 23.22 -0.53 20.51
C ALA A 478 23.40 -1.67 19.48
N HIS A 479 22.85 -1.47 18.27
CA HIS A 479 22.85 -2.46 17.20
C HIS A 479 22.92 -1.79 15.82
N PRO A 480 23.70 -2.30 14.85
CA PRO A 480 23.90 -1.63 13.55
C PRO A 480 22.62 -1.39 12.73
N LYS A 481 21.59 -2.22 12.93
CA LYS A 481 20.29 -2.09 12.25
C LYS A 481 19.24 -1.35 13.07
N ILE A 482 19.48 -1.04 14.34
CA ILE A 482 18.53 -0.29 15.16
C ILE A 482 19.00 1.15 15.19
N GLY A 483 18.16 2.07 14.74
CA GLY A 483 18.47 3.50 14.79
C GLY A 483 18.58 4.02 16.23
N ASP A 484 19.09 5.24 16.38
CA ASP A 484 19.18 5.90 17.69
C ASP A 484 17.81 6.29 18.28
N ASN A 485 16.73 6.21 17.49
CA ASN A 485 15.39 6.62 17.87
C ASN A 485 14.58 5.41 18.35
N ILE A 486 14.49 5.23 19.66
CA ILE A 486 13.61 4.25 20.30
C ILE A 486 12.31 4.94 20.68
N ILE A 487 11.17 4.40 20.23
CA ILE A 487 9.86 4.98 20.52
C ILE A 487 9.42 4.62 21.95
N GLU A 488 8.97 5.61 22.70
CA GLU A 488 8.58 5.50 24.10
C GLU A 488 7.06 5.62 24.23
N PHE A 489 6.37 4.54 24.59
CA PHE A 489 4.96 4.58 24.98
C PHE A 489 4.84 4.82 26.49
N TRP A 490 4.55 6.06 26.88
CA TRP A 490 4.40 6.43 28.29
C TRP A 490 3.04 6.02 28.82
N LEU A 491 3.00 5.07 29.76
CA LEU A 491 1.73 4.53 30.25
C LEU A 491 1.23 5.28 31.48
N GLU A 492 -0.09 5.35 31.63
CA GLU A 492 -0.78 5.89 32.80
C GLU A 492 -1.87 4.93 33.30
N LYS A 493 -2.13 4.93 34.62
CA LYS A 493 -3.17 4.10 35.22
C LYS A 493 -4.54 4.77 35.06
N LYS A 494 -5.50 4.06 34.46
CA LYS A 494 -6.90 4.50 34.29
C LYS A 494 -7.87 3.46 34.82
N LYS A 495 -8.40 3.66 36.02
CA LYS A 495 -9.51 2.85 36.60
C LYS A 495 -9.35 1.32 36.35
N GLY A 496 -8.19 0.76 36.70
CA GLY A 496 -7.88 -0.67 36.51
C GLY A 496 -7.20 -1.05 35.19
N TYR A 497 -7.15 -0.13 34.22
CA TYR A 497 -6.50 -0.29 32.93
C TYR A 497 -5.23 0.57 32.81
N LEU A 498 -4.49 0.35 31.72
CA LEU A 498 -3.40 1.19 31.26
C LEU A 498 -3.86 1.97 30.02
N GLY A 499 -3.46 3.23 29.93
CA GLY A 499 -3.57 4.02 28.70
C GLY A 499 -2.22 4.60 28.32
N VAL A 500 -2.02 4.90 27.04
CA VAL A 500 -0.89 5.72 26.59
C VAL A 500 -1.21 7.18 26.90
N ARG A 501 -0.22 7.91 27.44
CA ARG A 501 -0.27 9.34 27.68
C ARG A 501 0.14 10.08 26.40
N ASP A 502 -0.75 10.91 25.89
CA ASP A 502 -0.46 11.80 24.76
C ASP A 502 0.16 13.10 25.27
N PHE A 503 1.23 13.56 24.61
CA PHE A 503 1.93 14.80 24.95
C PHE A 503 1.55 15.92 23.97
N ASN A 504 1.47 17.15 24.46
CA ASN A 504 1.08 18.31 23.63
C ASN A 504 2.20 18.78 22.68
N LEU A 505 3.45 18.47 23.01
CA LEU A 505 4.60 18.82 22.17
C LEU A 505 4.93 17.61 21.30
N PRO A 506 4.94 17.77 19.99
CA PRO A 506 5.15 16.64 19.12
C PRO A 506 6.63 16.27 19.10
N ASP A 507 6.90 14.97 19.19
CA ASP A 507 8.24 14.38 19.29
C ASP A 507 8.18 12.97 18.71
N ALA A 508 8.94 12.72 17.64
CA ALA A 508 8.95 11.45 16.92
C ALA A 508 9.39 10.24 17.77
N ALA A 509 10.00 10.45 18.94
CA ALA A 509 10.34 9.37 19.87
C ALA A 509 9.24 9.11 20.93
N LEU A 510 8.12 9.83 20.92
CA LEU A 510 6.99 9.59 21.82
C LEU A 510 5.85 8.90 21.06
N GLY A 511 5.50 7.69 21.49
CA GLY A 511 4.38 6.96 20.90
C GLY A 511 3.04 7.49 21.41
N GLU A 512 2.08 7.66 20.51
CA GLU A 512 0.75 8.20 20.84
C GLU A 512 -0.31 7.12 21.00
N SER A 513 -1.38 7.46 21.71
CA SER A 513 -2.46 6.54 22.06
C SER A 513 -3.19 5.98 20.84
N TYR A 514 -3.22 6.71 19.72
CA TYR A 514 -3.83 6.24 18.49
C TYR A 514 -2.89 5.43 17.59
N TRP A 515 -1.63 5.18 17.95
CA TRP A 515 -0.69 4.36 17.18
C TRP A 515 -1.01 2.86 17.31
N THR A 516 -2.26 2.50 17.04
CA THR A 516 -2.80 1.14 17.06
C THR A 516 -2.10 0.24 16.06
N HIS A 517 -1.58 0.79 14.97
CA HIS A 517 -0.76 0.06 14.02
C HIS A 517 0.54 -0.48 14.62
N VAL A 518 1.17 0.24 15.57
CA VAL A 518 2.30 -0.28 16.34
C VAL A 518 1.80 -1.24 17.42
N LEU A 519 0.83 -0.82 18.25
CA LEU A 519 0.37 -1.61 19.39
C LEU A 519 -0.18 -2.99 18.98
N PHE A 520 -0.93 -3.07 17.87
CA PHE A 520 -1.54 -4.31 17.38
C PHE A 520 -0.75 -4.98 16.24
N GLY A 521 0.06 -4.22 15.50
CA GLY A 521 0.78 -4.72 14.31
C GLY A 521 2.25 -5.06 14.55
N ALA A 522 2.86 -4.59 15.64
CA ALA A 522 4.23 -4.92 16.01
C ALA A 522 4.36 -6.36 16.54
N ASP A 523 5.57 -6.88 16.49
CA ASP A 523 5.94 -8.12 17.13
C ASP A 523 6.47 -7.87 18.55
N TRP A 524 5.75 -8.35 19.56
CA TRP A 524 6.08 -8.18 20.97
C TRP A 524 7.06 -9.26 21.44
N GLN A 525 8.22 -8.82 21.93
CA GLN A 525 9.33 -9.64 22.45
C GLN A 525 9.56 -9.36 23.94
N GLY A 526 10.03 -10.35 24.70
CA GLY A 526 10.32 -10.21 26.14
C GLY A 526 9.56 -11.16 27.07
N ASN A 527 9.32 -10.72 28.31
CA ASN A 527 8.73 -11.57 29.34
C ASN A 527 7.25 -11.86 29.05
N ARG A 528 6.90 -13.13 28.80
CA ARG A 528 5.54 -13.56 28.42
C ARG A 528 4.46 -13.16 29.42
N LYS A 529 4.74 -13.23 30.73
CA LYS A 529 3.76 -12.85 31.76
C LYS A 529 3.44 -11.36 31.69
N VAL A 530 4.46 -10.53 31.47
CA VAL A 530 4.31 -9.07 31.33
C VAL A 530 3.61 -8.71 30.03
N ILE A 531 3.91 -9.40 28.92
CA ILE A 531 3.19 -9.23 27.65
C ILE A 531 1.70 -9.49 27.83
N TYR A 532 1.32 -10.58 28.51
CA TYR A 532 -0.09 -10.89 28.78
C TYR A 532 -0.76 -9.86 29.67
N GLU A 533 -0.07 -9.38 30.71
CA GLU A 533 -0.58 -8.28 31.54
C GLU A 533 -0.84 -7.02 30.70
N LEU A 534 0.08 -6.65 29.81
CA LEU A 534 -0.09 -5.50 28.94
C LEU A 534 -1.22 -5.74 27.92
N TYR A 535 -1.41 -6.93 27.38
CA TYR A 535 -2.54 -7.21 26.49
C TYR A 535 -3.86 -6.99 27.21
N GLU A 536 -3.99 -7.52 28.42
CA GLU A 536 -5.18 -7.36 29.25
C GLU A 536 -5.43 -5.90 29.63
N LYS A 537 -4.41 -5.22 30.16
CA LYS A 537 -4.60 -3.89 30.76
C LYS A 537 -4.51 -2.75 29.74
N LEU A 538 -3.72 -2.88 28.67
CA LEU A 538 -3.49 -1.84 27.66
C LEU A 538 -4.33 -2.05 26.40
N LEU A 539 -4.38 -3.26 25.83
CA LEU A 539 -5.00 -3.48 24.51
C LEU A 539 -6.52 -3.69 24.57
N VAL A 540 -7.06 -4.38 25.59
CA VAL A 540 -8.51 -4.58 25.75
C VAL A 540 -9.31 -3.26 25.74
N PRO A 541 -8.85 -2.16 26.39
CA PRO A 541 -9.49 -0.85 26.28
C PRO A 541 -9.80 -0.37 24.86
N TYR A 542 -8.95 -0.69 23.87
CA TYR A 542 -9.17 -0.31 22.47
C TYR A 542 -10.34 -1.05 21.80
N MET A 543 -10.74 -2.20 22.35
CA MET A 543 -11.87 -2.99 21.86
C MET A 543 -13.21 -2.50 22.41
N HIS A 544 -13.21 -1.73 23.49
CA HIS A 544 -14.44 -1.16 24.04
C HIS A 544 -14.97 -0.04 23.14
N LYS A 545 -16.30 0.08 23.08
CA LYS A 545 -16.99 1.05 22.23
C LYS A 545 -16.75 2.48 22.72
N THR A 546 -15.79 3.18 22.12
CA THR A 546 -15.65 4.64 22.15
C THR A 546 -15.80 5.16 20.73
N ASN A 547 -17.01 5.63 20.38
CA ASN A 547 -17.36 5.92 18.99
C ASN A 547 -16.40 6.93 18.32
N ASN A 548 -15.85 7.90 19.07
CA ASN A 548 -15.09 9.00 18.48
C ASN A 548 -13.62 8.65 18.17
N ALA A 549 -12.96 7.80 18.97
CA ALA A 549 -11.54 7.47 18.78
C ALA A 549 -11.32 6.30 17.82
N ARG A 550 -12.34 5.47 17.66
CA ARG A 550 -12.22 4.22 16.89
C ARG A 550 -12.00 4.43 15.40
N GLY A 551 -12.60 5.47 14.81
CA GLY A 551 -12.34 5.84 13.42
C GLY A 551 -10.85 6.06 13.19
N LEU A 552 -10.24 6.90 14.03
CA LEU A 552 -8.80 7.16 14.02
C LEU A 552 -7.98 5.88 14.17
N TYR A 553 -8.33 4.98 15.10
CA TYR A 553 -7.61 3.71 15.28
C TYR A 553 -7.62 2.80 14.04
N LEU A 554 -8.72 2.79 13.29
CA LEU A 554 -8.83 2.01 12.07
C LEU A 554 -8.11 2.70 10.91
N GLU A 555 -8.17 4.02 10.82
CA GLU A 555 -7.41 4.82 9.85
C GLU A 555 -5.90 4.64 10.02
N GLU A 556 -5.42 4.53 11.26
CA GLU A 556 -4.01 4.26 11.56
C GLU A 556 -3.58 2.86 11.12
N LEU A 557 -4.42 1.85 11.37
CA LEU A 557 -4.20 0.49 10.85
C LEU A 557 -4.22 0.46 9.31
N GLU A 558 -5.12 1.21 8.69
CA GLU A 558 -5.23 1.34 7.24
C GLU A 558 -4.02 2.03 6.63
N ARG A 559 -3.63 3.19 7.18
CA ARG A 559 -2.48 3.97 6.71
C ARG A 559 -1.21 3.12 6.75
N ASP A 560 -0.99 2.43 7.85
CA ASP A 560 0.20 1.61 8.03
C ASP A 560 0.21 0.34 7.15
N ALA A 561 -0.91 -0.39 7.12
CA ALA A 561 -0.96 -1.68 6.43
C ALA A 561 -1.04 -1.53 4.89
N LEU A 562 -1.65 -0.45 4.40
CA LEU A 562 -1.99 -0.25 2.99
C LEU A 562 -1.27 0.94 2.38
N GLN A 563 -1.54 2.15 2.88
CA GLN A 563 -1.11 3.39 2.23
C GLN A 563 0.41 3.54 2.27
N TYR A 564 1.01 3.59 3.46
CA TYR A 564 2.46 3.72 3.59
C TYR A 564 3.20 2.49 3.04
N ARG A 565 2.68 1.29 3.34
CA ARG A 565 3.35 0.04 2.98
C ARG A 565 3.31 -0.27 1.49
N LEU A 566 2.11 -0.36 0.92
CA LEU A 566 1.96 -0.83 -0.46
C LEU A 566 2.19 0.31 -1.45
N MET A 567 1.67 1.52 -1.21
CA MET A 567 1.77 2.61 -2.19
C MET A 567 3.19 3.15 -2.33
N HIS A 568 3.90 3.31 -1.22
CA HIS A 568 5.21 3.97 -1.25
C HIS A 568 6.22 3.18 -2.07
N LYS A 569 6.44 1.92 -1.73
CA LYS A 569 7.37 1.03 -2.46
C LYS A 569 6.99 -0.44 -2.44
N GLY A 570 6.06 -0.85 -1.56
CA GLY A 570 5.87 -2.26 -1.25
C GLY A 570 5.22 -3.07 -2.37
N TYR A 571 4.34 -2.50 -3.19
CA TYR A 571 3.78 -3.27 -4.31
C TYR A 571 4.70 -3.28 -5.53
N GLU A 572 5.09 -2.10 -6.03
CA GLU A 572 5.91 -1.96 -7.26
C GLU A 572 7.23 -2.74 -7.16
N ARG A 573 7.81 -2.86 -5.98
CA ARG A 573 9.09 -3.55 -5.79
C ARG A 573 9.02 -5.06 -6.00
N PHE A 574 7.84 -5.67 -5.89
CA PHE A 574 7.70 -7.13 -5.89
C PHE A 574 6.78 -7.65 -7.00
N PHE A 575 5.79 -6.85 -7.42
CA PHE A 575 4.78 -7.26 -8.37
C PHE A 575 4.83 -6.42 -9.65
N PRO A 576 4.63 -7.05 -10.82
CA PRO A 576 4.42 -6.33 -12.07
C PRO A 576 3.09 -5.55 -12.03
N ALA A 577 2.96 -4.57 -12.94
CA ALA A 577 1.70 -3.85 -13.07
C ALA A 577 0.68 -4.68 -13.88
N PHE A 578 -0.57 -4.70 -13.43
CA PHE A 578 -1.74 -5.27 -14.06
C PHE A 578 -2.85 -4.22 -14.13
N GLY A 579 -3.10 -3.69 -15.33
CA GLY A 579 -4.20 -2.75 -15.56
C GLY A 579 -3.88 -1.29 -15.22
N GLY A 580 -4.82 -0.61 -14.56
CA GLY A 580 -4.79 0.84 -14.31
C GLY A 580 -5.61 1.67 -15.32
N ILE A 581 -5.66 2.98 -15.09
CA ILE A 581 -6.27 3.94 -16.03
C ILE A 581 -5.14 4.70 -16.72
N ASN A 582 -4.90 4.33 -17.98
CA ASN A 582 -3.82 4.89 -18.81
C ASN A 582 -4.39 5.88 -19.82
N THR A 583 -4.83 7.04 -19.34
CA THR A 583 -5.35 8.14 -20.15
C THR A 583 -4.41 9.34 -20.07
N PRO A 584 -4.44 10.28 -21.04
CA PRO A 584 -3.59 11.48 -20.95
C PRO A 584 -3.92 12.40 -19.77
N HIS A 585 -5.13 12.34 -19.21
CA HIS A 585 -5.49 13.05 -17.97
C HIS A 585 -5.46 12.16 -16.73
N ALA A 586 -4.83 10.99 -16.80
CA ALA A 586 -4.66 10.04 -15.70
C ALA A 586 -4.18 10.70 -14.39
N ASP A 587 -3.21 11.62 -14.49
CA ASP A 587 -2.66 12.39 -13.36
C ASP A 587 -3.73 13.11 -12.53
N ALA A 588 -4.85 13.55 -13.13
CA ALA A 588 -5.90 14.30 -12.43
C ALA A 588 -6.50 13.49 -11.26
N ILE A 589 -6.62 12.18 -11.42
CA ILE A 589 -7.13 11.26 -10.37
C ILE A 589 -6.03 10.37 -9.77
N ASP A 590 -4.77 10.72 -10.04
CA ASP A 590 -3.58 10.00 -9.63
C ASP A 590 -3.45 8.60 -10.25
N SER A 591 -3.90 8.39 -11.49
CA SER A 591 -3.97 7.02 -12.05
C SER A 591 -2.67 6.39 -12.52
N HIS A 592 -1.57 7.11 -12.43
CA HIS A 592 -0.22 6.54 -12.53
C HIS A 592 0.23 5.85 -11.24
N SER A 593 -0.47 6.05 -10.12
CA SER A 593 -0.13 5.37 -8.88
C SER A 593 -0.59 3.91 -8.89
N MET A 594 0.11 3.07 -8.13
CA MET A 594 -0.24 1.65 -7.95
C MET A 594 -1.65 1.45 -7.37
N PHE A 595 -2.27 2.48 -6.78
CA PHE A 595 -3.64 2.41 -6.26
C PHE A 595 -4.64 1.87 -7.29
N TRP A 596 -4.41 2.17 -8.57
CA TRP A 596 -5.27 1.81 -9.68
C TRP A 596 -4.99 0.43 -10.29
N ASP A 597 -3.88 -0.18 -9.88
CA ASP A 597 -3.43 -1.49 -10.35
C ASP A 597 -4.30 -2.61 -9.76
N SER A 598 -4.73 -3.55 -10.59
CA SER A 598 -5.64 -4.63 -10.16
C SER A 598 -4.99 -5.54 -9.13
N GLY A 599 -3.69 -5.86 -9.29
CA GLY A 599 -2.97 -6.69 -8.32
C GLY A 599 -2.64 -5.96 -7.03
N TYR A 600 -2.41 -4.64 -7.09
CA TYR A 600 -2.31 -3.82 -5.86
C TYR A 600 -3.60 -3.89 -5.07
N ARG A 601 -4.74 -3.67 -5.75
CA ARG A 601 -6.07 -3.63 -5.14
C ARG A 601 -6.45 -4.99 -4.56
N GLU A 602 -6.09 -6.07 -5.24
CA GLU A 602 -6.21 -7.43 -4.72
C GLU A 602 -5.44 -7.60 -3.40
N LEU A 603 -4.14 -7.30 -3.40
CA LEU A 603 -3.29 -7.40 -2.22
C LEU A 603 -3.76 -6.49 -1.08
N ALA A 604 -4.16 -5.26 -1.40
CA ALA A 604 -4.68 -4.28 -0.46
C ALA A 604 -6.00 -4.75 0.16
N THR A 605 -6.88 -5.39 -0.61
CA THR A 605 -8.12 -5.98 -0.10
C THR A 605 -7.84 -7.11 0.90
N LYS A 606 -6.91 -8.01 0.58
CA LYS A 606 -6.48 -9.09 1.49
C LYS A 606 -5.92 -8.51 2.79
N LEU A 607 -5.08 -7.49 2.69
CA LEU A 607 -4.51 -6.84 3.86
C LEU A 607 -5.54 -6.06 4.66
N PHE A 608 -6.49 -5.36 4.02
CA PHE A 608 -7.60 -4.72 4.70
C PHE A 608 -8.34 -5.77 5.54
N ALA A 609 -8.75 -6.88 4.91
CA ALA A 609 -9.40 -8.02 5.55
C ALA A 609 -8.59 -8.59 6.74
N ASN A 610 -7.26 -8.60 6.66
CA ASN A 610 -6.40 -9.19 7.68
C ASN A 610 -5.97 -8.23 8.79
N LYS A 611 -5.86 -6.93 8.50
CA LYS A 611 -5.09 -5.98 9.31
C LYS A 611 -5.84 -4.70 9.67
N VAL A 612 -6.82 -4.30 8.88
CA VAL A 612 -7.69 -3.17 9.22
C VAL A 612 -8.89 -3.71 9.98
N PHE A 613 -8.63 -4.20 11.18
CA PHE A 613 -9.61 -4.91 11.99
C PHE A 613 -9.32 -4.77 13.48
N LEU A 614 -10.30 -4.25 14.22
CA LEU A 614 -10.26 -4.12 15.66
C LEU A 614 -11.62 -4.57 16.19
N PRO A 615 -11.76 -5.72 16.87
CA PRO A 615 -13.08 -6.20 17.28
C PRO A 615 -13.72 -5.27 18.31
N LYS A 616 -15.05 -5.10 18.23
CA LYS A 616 -15.85 -4.40 19.25
C LYS A 616 -16.32 -5.38 20.31
N ILE A 617 -16.11 -5.07 21.58
CA ILE A 617 -16.69 -5.83 22.69
C ILE A 617 -17.67 -4.96 23.48
N SER A 618 -18.87 -5.49 23.70
CA SER A 618 -19.83 -4.93 24.66
C SER A 618 -19.22 -4.97 26.06
N LYS A 619 -19.45 -3.91 26.84
CA LYS A 619 -19.16 -3.97 28.28
C LYS A 619 -20.12 -4.97 28.89
N GLN A 620 -19.58 -5.98 29.56
CA GLN A 620 -20.38 -6.90 30.39
C GLN A 620 -20.84 -6.19 31.66
#